data_AF-A0A6Y3US58-F1
#
_entry.id   AF-A0A6Y3US58-F1
#
_cell.length_a   1.000
_cell.length_b   1.000
_cell.length_c   1.000
_cell.angle_alpha   90.00
_cell.angle_beta   90.00
_cell.angle_gamma   90.00
#
_symmetry.space_group_name_H-M   'P 1'
#
loop_
_entity.id
_entity.type
_entity.pdbx_description
1 polymer ?
#
loop_
_entity_poly.entity_id
_entity_poly.type
_entity_poly.pdbx_seq_one_letter_code
_entity_poly.pdbx_strand_id
1 'polypeptide(L)'
;MLNIQNYSASPRPGLAAERPQATAASDHVEITAAPSTAEHRGADIISLSQAATKAQQAQQTLRSTLPISEENNDERTLARQQLTSSLNALAKSGVSLSAEQDKGLRSAFSAPALALFSTAPMVQPRTTISDAEIWDMVSQNISAIGDNYLGVYENVVAVYTDFYQAFSDILSKMGGWLLPGKDGNTVKLDVT
;
A
#
# COMPACT_ATOMS: atom_id res chain seq x y z
N MET A 1 25.84 53.23 -67.02
CA MET A 1 25.78 54.69 -67.24
C MET A 1 26.50 55.36 -66.08
N LEU A 2 27.34 56.34 -66.39
CA LEU A 2 28.21 57.11 -65.49
C LEU A 2 27.42 57.89 -64.42
N ASN A 3 28.01 58.12 -63.25
CA ASN A 3 28.63 59.40 -62.82
C ASN A 3 28.56 59.51 -61.27
N ILE A 4 29.67 59.40 -60.50
CA ILE A 4 30.57 60.49 -60.02
C ILE A 4 29.79 61.50 -59.14
N GLN A 5 30.09 61.87 -57.88
CA GLN A 5 31.31 62.31 -57.16
C GLN A 5 30.91 62.38 -55.65
N ASN A 6 31.64 61.88 -54.65
CA ASN A 6 32.92 62.33 -54.06
C ASN A 6 32.84 63.59 -53.17
N TYR A 7 33.41 63.51 -51.95
CA TYR A 7 34.14 64.49 -51.12
C TYR A 7 34.02 64.06 -49.63
N SER A 8 34.99 63.29 -49.08
CA SER A 8 36.23 63.71 -48.37
C SER A 8 35.96 64.28 -46.96
N ALA A 9 36.62 63.91 -45.86
CA ALA A 9 37.99 63.47 -45.68
C ALA A 9 38.20 62.66 -44.36
N SER A 10 39.20 61.76 -44.38
CA SER A 10 39.82 61.12 -43.21
C SER A 10 40.76 62.10 -42.45
N PRO A 11 41.20 61.77 -41.23
CA PRO A 11 42.46 61.01 -41.09
C PRO A 11 42.43 59.92 -39.99
N ARG A 12 43.13 58.79 -40.24
CA ARG A 12 43.61 57.83 -39.21
C ARG A 12 44.91 58.39 -38.60
N PRO A 13 45.27 58.13 -37.32
CA PRO A 13 46.04 56.90 -37.00
C PRO A 13 45.92 56.35 -35.55
N GLY A 14 46.37 55.11 -35.33
CA GLY A 14 47.26 54.78 -34.20
C GLY A 14 46.66 54.36 -32.83
N LEU A 15 46.85 53.08 -32.51
CA LEU A 15 47.06 52.43 -31.21
C LEU A 15 47.33 53.34 -29.97
N ALA A 16 46.57 53.17 -28.88
CA ALA A 16 47.03 52.72 -27.54
C ALA A 16 45.99 53.00 -26.42
N ALA A 17 45.69 51.94 -25.67
CA ALA A 17 45.23 51.85 -24.26
C ALA A 17 44.38 52.97 -23.62
N GLU A 18 43.13 52.64 -23.26
CA GLU A 18 42.55 53.06 -21.98
C GLU A 18 41.42 52.11 -21.54
N ARG A 19 41.47 51.64 -20.29
CA ARG A 19 40.44 50.81 -19.65
C ARG A 19 39.50 51.72 -18.86
N PRO A 20 38.17 51.57 -19.03
CA PRO A 20 37.25 51.70 -17.89
C PRO A 20 36.32 50.48 -17.84
N GLN A 21 36.37 49.67 -16.78
CA GLN A 21 35.62 49.82 -15.53
C GLN A 21 34.17 49.34 -15.66
N ALA A 22 33.89 48.26 -14.92
CA ALA A 22 32.68 47.46 -14.95
C ALA A 22 31.40 48.29 -14.72
N THR A 23 30.38 48.02 -15.52
CA THR A 23 28.98 48.31 -15.20
C THR A 23 28.17 47.07 -15.51
N ALA A 24 27.54 46.53 -14.46
CA ALA A 24 26.71 45.34 -14.50
C ALA A 24 25.44 45.60 -15.32
N ALA A 25 25.16 44.71 -16.28
CA ALA A 25 23.85 44.60 -16.93
C ALA A 25 23.32 43.19 -16.64
N SER A 26 22.14 43.14 -16.05
CA SER A 26 21.45 41.92 -15.64
C SER A 26 21.20 40.99 -16.82
N ASP A 27 21.77 39.78 -16.76
CA ASP A 27 21.31 38.69 -17.59
C ASP A 27 19.97 38.18 -17.05
N HIS A 28 18.98 38.28 -17.93
CA HIS A 28 17.64 37.75 -17.80
C HIS A 28 17.75 36.23 -17.66
N VAL A 29 17.55 35.70 -16.43
CA VAL A 29 17.44 34.26 -16.23
C VAL A 29 16.07 33.83 -16.77
N GLU A 30 16.09 33.23 -17.96
CA GLU A 30 15.01 32.38 -18.45
C GLU A 30 14.95 31.15 -17.54
N ILE A 31 14.01 31.16 -16.60
CA ILE A 31 13.71 29.98 -15.76
C ILE A 31 12.99 28.99 -16.67
N THR A 32 13.76 28.14 -17.33
CA THR A 32 13.24 26.92 -17.95
C THR A 32 12.70 26.06 -16.82
N ALA A 33 11.37 26.02 -16.68
CA ALA A 33 10.70 25.12 -15.76
C ALA A 33 11.15 23.68 -16.05
N ALA A 34 11.78 23.05 -15.05
CA ALA A 34 12.14 21.63 -15.11
C ALA A 34 10.86 20.79 -15.32
N PRO A 35 10.95 19.63 -16.01
CA PRO A 35 9.80 18.76 -16.17
C PRO A 35 9.42 18.17 -14.81
N SER A 36 8.34 18.68 -14.20
CA SER A 36 7.74 18.12 -13.00
C SER A 36 7.26 16.70 -13.30
N THR A 37 8.02 15.72 -12.81
CA THR A 37 7.50 14.36 -12.60
C THR A 37 6.34 14.49 -11.62
N ALA A 38 5.15 14.05 -12.01
CA ALA A 38 3.87 14.18 -11.28
C ALA A 38 4.03 14.58 -9.79
N GLU A 39 4.00 15.88 -9.51
CA GLU A 39 4.34 16.41 -8.18
C GLU A 39 3.16 16.18 -7.21
N HIS A 40 3.31 15.23 -6.29
CA HIS A 40 2.43 15.09 -5.14
C HIS A 40 2.53 16.35 -4.25
N ARG A 41 1.39 16.95 -3.90
CA ARG A 41 1.36 18.09 -2.98
C ARG A 41 1.79 17.65 -1.58
N GLY A 42 2.23 18.59 -0.74
CA GLY A 42 2.65 18.27 0.63
C GLY A 42 1.61 17.50 1.47
N ALA A 43 0.31 17.74 1.23
CA ALA A 43 -0.78 16.99 1.85
C ALA A 43 -0.85 15.53 1.35
N ASP A 44 -0.61 15.29 0.06
CA ASP A 44 -0.64 13.96 -0.56
C ASP A 44 0.47 13.06 0.00
N ILE A 45 1.66 13.63 0.21
CA ILE A 45 2.81 12.93 0.80
C ILE A 45 2.48 12.47 2.23
N ILE A 46 1.77 13.29 3.01
CA ILE A 46 1.37 12.94 4.37
C ILE A 46 0.37 11.78 4.33
N SER A 47 -0.67 11.86 3.49
CA SER A 47 -1.66 10.78 3.35
C SER A 47 -1.03 9.47 2.88
N LEU A 48 -0.12 9.53 1.90
CA LEU A 48 0.63 8.37 1.42
C LEU A 48 1.53 7.76 2.51
N SER A 49 2.24 8.60 3.27
CA SER A 49 3.11 8.14 4.37
C SER A 49 2.31 7.47 5.49
N GLN A 50 1.17 8.05 5.87
CA GLN A 50 0.26 7.47 6.86
C GLN A 50 -0.31 6.13 6.36
N ALA A 51 -0.75 6.06 5.11
CA ALA A 51 -1.25 4.82 4.53
C ALA A 51 -0.18 3.74 4.43
N ALA A 52 1.04 4.08 4.04
CA ALA A 52 2.18 3.16 4.03
C ALA A 52 2.48 2.63 5.43
N THR A 53 2.47 3.51 6.45
CA THR A 53 2.67 3.11 7.85
C THR A 53 1.59 2.13 8.29
N LYS A 54 0.31 2.39 7.98
CA LYS A 54 -0.80 1.50 8.32
C LYS A 54 -0.74 0.16 7.57
N ALA A 55 -0.32 0.16 6.32
CA ALA A 55 -0.09 -1.07 5.57
C ALA A 55 1.03 -1.92 6.19
N GLN A 56 2.15 -1.31 6.56
CA GLN A 56 3.26 -2.02 7.22
C GLN A 56 2.86 -2.55 8.60
N GLN A 57 2.18 -1.75 9.41
CA GLN A 57 1.67 -2.18 10.72
C GLN A 57 0.72 -3.38 10.56
N ALA A 58 -0.25 -3.28 9.65
CA ALA A 58 -1.18 -4.36 9.40
C ALA A 58 -0.48 -5.64 8.91
N GLN A 59 0.44 -5.50 7.95
CA GLN A 59 1.23 -6.64 7.46
C GLN A 59 2.06 -7.30 8.56
N GLN A 60 2.64 -6.50 9.46
CA GLN A 60 3.42 -7.01 10.58
C GLN A 60 2.53 -7.80 11.55
N THR A 61 1.42 -7.20 12.02
CA THR A 61 0.46 -7.87 12.91
C THR A 61 -0.06 -9.17 12.29
N LEU A 62 -0.44 -9.14 11.01
CA LEU A 62 -0.94 -10.31 10.31
C LEU A 62 0.11 -11.42 10.10
N ARG A 63 1.40 -11.11 10.25
CA ARG A 63 2.49 -12.09 10.17
C ARG A 63 2.92 -12.61 11.53
N SER A 64 2.90 -11.77 12.56
CA SER A 64 3.40 -12.13 13.90
C SER A 64 2.34 -12.70 14.82
N THR A 65 1.08 -12.26 14.70
CA THR A 65 0.00 -12.69 15.60
C THR A 65 -0.70 -13.91 15.00
N LEU A 66 -0.59 -15.08 15.61
CA LEU A 66 -1.21 -16.32 15.11
C LEU A 66 -2.71 -16.37 15.45
N PRO A 67 -3.57 -16.87 14.55
CA PRO A 67 -5.02 -16.90 14.77
C PRO A 67 -5.47 -18.09 15.62
N ILE A 68 -4.95 -18.17 16.85
CA ILE A 68 -5.14 -19.31 17.76
C ILE A 68 -6.05 -18.97 18.94
N SER A 69 -6.49 -17.73 19.05
CA SER A 69 -7.38 -17.25 20.12
C SER A 69 -8.27 -16.12 19.59
N GLU A 70 -9.37 -15.86 20.30
CA GLU A 70 -10.27 -14.73 20.02
C GLU A 70 -9.54 -13.39 20.08
N GLU A 71 -8.77 -13.14 21.15
CA GLU A 71 -7.98 -11.91 21.33
C GLU A 71 -7.01 -11.67 20.16
N ASN A 72 -6.30 -12.71 19.72
CA ASN A 72 -5.39 -12.60 18.58
C ASN A 72 -6.15 -12.28 17.28
N ASN A 73 -7.34 -12.86 17.10
CA ASN A 73 -8.18 -12.59 15.92
C ASN A 73 -8.74 -11.16 15.94
N ASP A 74 -9.07 -10.61 17.12
CA ASP A 74 -9.48 -9.23 17.27
C ASP A 74 -8.36 -8.25 16.92
N GLU A 75 -7.12 -8.51 17.36
CA GLU A 75 -5.96 -7.70 16.98
C GLU A 75 -5.73 -7.70 15.46
N ARG A 76 -5.83 -8.88 14.83
CA ARG A 76 -5.68 -9.05 13.38
C ARG A 76 -6.81 -8.34 12.61
N THR A 77 -8.03 -8.39 13.12
CA THR A 77 -9.19 -7.69 12.55
C THR A 77 -9.02 -6.18 12.65
N LEU A 78 -8.63 -5.67 13.82
CA LEU A 78 -8.36 -4.25 14.05
C LEU A 78 -7.26 -3.74 13.11
N ALA A 79 -6.19 -4.52 12.93
CA ALA A 79 -5.11 -4.18 11.99
C ALA A 79 -5.63 -4.01 10.55
N ARG A 80 -6.51 -4.89 10.06
CA ARG A 80 -7.14 -4.76 8.74
C ARG A 80 -8.09 -3.57 8.64
N GLN A 81 -8.84 -3.27 9.71
CA GLN A 81 -9.73 -2.10 9.74
C GLN A 81 -8.95 -0.79 9.68
N GLN A 82 -7.79 -0.71 10.34
CA GLN A 82 -6.92 0.47 10.26
C GLN A 82 -6.32 0.66 8.86
N LEU A 83 -5.94 -0.43 8.19
CA LEU A 83 -5.51 -0.39 6.78
C LEU A 83 -6.66 0.06 5.85
N THR A 84 -7.85 -0.51 6.01
CA THR A 84 -9.03 -0.10 5.24
C THR A 84 -9.32 1.39 5.42
N SER A 85 -9.22 1.89 6.65
CA SER A 85 -9.45 3.29 6.97
C SER A 85 -8.43 4.21 6.30
N SER A 86 -7.16 3.81 6.19
CA SER A 86 -6.14 4.61 5.50
C SER A 86 -6.33 4.61 3.98
N LEU A 87 -6.79 3.50 3.38
CA LEU A 87 -7.15 3.44 1.96
C LEU A 87 -8.34 4.36 1.64
N ASN A 88 -9.37 4.35 2.50
CA ASN A 88 -10.49 5.29 2.38
C ASN A 88 -10.07 6.76 2.53
N ALA A 89 -9.03 7.04 3.31
CA ALA A 89 -8.46 8.38 3.40
C ALA A 89 -7.72 8.79 2.11
N LEU A 90 -7.02 7.85 1.45
CA LEU A 90 -6.39 8.09 0.14
C LEU A 90 -7.41 8.38 -0.96
N ALA A 91 -8.54 7.68 -0.96
CA ALA A 91 -9.64 7.95 -1.89
C ALA A 91 -10.17 9.39 -1.75
N LYS A 92 -10.18 9.93 -0.53
CA LYS A 92 -10.65 11.29 -0.22
C LYS A 92 -9.59 12.38 -0.39
N SER A 93 -8.31 12.03 -0.37
CA SER A 93 -7.23 13.02 -0.43
C SER A 93 -6.92 13.50 -1.85
N GLY A 94 -7.45 12.84 -2.87
CA GLY A 94 -7.21 13.21 -4.27
C GLY A 94 -5.79 12.88 -4.74
N VAL A 95 -5.16 11.88 -4.13
CA VAL A 95 -3.82 11.42 -4.50
C VAL A 95 -3.86 10.82 -5.91
N SER A 96 -3.10 11.42 -6.82
CA SER A 96 -3.01 10.97 -8.20
C SER A 96 -2.17 9.69 -8.35
N LEU A 97 -2.58 8.83 -9.27
CA LEU A 97 -1.89 7.60 -9.66
C LEU A 97 -1.32 7.74 -11.08
N SER A 98 -0.14 7.17 -11.32
CA SER A 98 0.36 6.99 -12.69
C SER A 98 -0.45 5.91 -13.42
N ALA A 99 -0.40 5.92 -14.76
CA ALA A 99 -1.09 4.90 -15.57
C ALA A 99 -0.64 3.47 -15.24
N GLU A 100 0.64 3.27 -14.91
CA GLU A 100 1.19 1.98 -14.48
C GLU A 100 0.65 1.56 -13.11
N GLN A 101 0.52 2.51 -12.19
CA GLN A 101 -0.03 2.27 -10.84
C GLN A 101 -1.52 1.93 -10.90
N ASP A 102 -2.31 2.69 -11.67
CA ASP A 102 -3.72 2.38 -11.98
C ASP A 102 -3.85 0.95 -12.49
N LYS A 103 -3.12 0.63 -13.56
CA LYS A 103 -3.21 -0.69 -14.20
C LYS A 103 -2.81 -1.81 -13.23
N GLY A 104 -1.78 -1.59 -12.42
CA GLY A 104 -1.34 -2.53 -11.39
C GLY A 104 -2.42 -2.80 -10.34
N LEU A 105 -3.01 -1.75 -9.76
CA LEU A 105 -4.06 -1.86 -8.75
C LEU A 105 -5.32 -2.52 -9.33
N ARG A 106 -5.75 -2.10 -10.52
CA ARG A 106 -6.91 -2.70 -11.18
C ARG A 106 -6.70 -4.16 -11.49
N SER A 107 -5.54 -4.54 -12.01
CA SER A 107 -5.23 -5.94 -12.29
C SER A 107 -5.21 -6.80 -11.02
N ALA A 108 -4.71 -6.26 -9.91
CA ALA A 108 -4.61 -7.00 -8.65
C ALA A 108 -5.99 -7.15 -7.97
N PHE A 109 -6.79 -6.09 -7.97
CA PHE A 109 -8.02 -6.02 -7.18
C PHE A 109 -9.31 -6.17 -7.99
N SER A 110 -9.26 -6.35 -9.31
CA SER A 110 -10.44 -6.64 -10.15
C SER A 110 -10.49 -8.09 -10.64
N ALA A 111 -9.65 -8.98 -10.08
CA ALA A 111 -9.56 -10.36 -10.56
C ALA A 111 -10.88 -11.12 -10.32
N PRO A 112 -11.34 -11.98 -11.27
CA PRO A 112 -12.61 -12.71 -11.15
C PRO A 112 -12.74 -13.57 -9.89
N ALA A 113 -11.62 -14.09 -9.37
CA ALA A 113 -11.58 -14.87 -8.14
C ALA A 113 -12.05 -14.06 -6.92
N LEU A 114 -11.90 -12.73 -6.94
CA LEU A 114 -12.36 -11.84 -5.86
C LEU A 114 -13.89 -11.69 -5.83
N ALA A 115 -14.57 -11.94 -6.95
CA ALA A 115 -16.03 -11.92 -7.02
C ALA A 115 -16.69 -13.01 -6.16
N LEU A 116 -15.94 -14.05 -5.78
CA LEU A 116 -16.41 -15.09 -4.86
C LEU A 116 -16.48 -14.60 -3.41
N PHE A 117 -15.74 -13.53 -3.08
CA PHE A 117 -15.58 -13.02 -1.73
C PHE A 117 -16.13 -11.61 -1.55
N SER A 118 -16.37 -10.88 -2.65
CA SER A 118 -16.88 -9.52 -2.66
C SER A 118 -18.34 -9.48 -3.11
N THR A 119 -19.19 -8.80 -2.34
CA THR A 119 -20.56 -8.42 -2.74
C THR A 119 -20.60 -7.10 -3.50
N ALA A 120 -19.44 -6.44 -3.69
CA ALA A 120 -19.37 -5.21 -4.45
C ALA A 120 -19.75 -5.49 -5.91
N PRO A 121 -20.59 -4.63 -6.54
CA PRO A 121 -20.91 -4.79 -7.93
C PRO A 121 -19.60 -4.77 -8.74
N MET A 122 -19.35 -5.86 -9.47
CA MET A 122 -18.23 -5.94 -10.40
C MET A 122 -18.29 -4.70 -11.29
N VAL A 123 -17.36 -3.77 -11.09
CA VAL A 123 -17.28 -2.55 -11.89
C VAL A 123 -17.08 -3.05 -13.32
N GLN A 124 -18.13 -2.89 -14.16
CA GLN A 124 -18.05 -3.19 -15.57
C GLN A 124 -16.79 -2.53 -16.14
N PRO A 125 -16.11 -3.13 -17.13
CA PRO A 125 -14.87 -2.60 -17.66
C PRO A 125 -15.12 -1.24 -18.33
N ARG A 126 -15.14 -0.18 -17.51
CA ARG A 126 -15.06 1.21 -17.94
C ARG A 126 -13.62 1.43 -18.34
N THR A 127 -13.45 2.00 -19.51
CA THR A 127 -12.14 2.34 -20.08
C THR A 127 -11.43 3.42 -19.27
N THR A 128 -12.17 4.18 -18.44
CA THR A 128 -11.66 5.24 -17.57
C THR A 128 -12.43 5.24 -16.25
N ILE A 129 -11.73 5.00 -15.14
CA ILE A 129 -12.21 5.24 -13.76
C ILE A 129 -11.27 6.26 -13.11
N SER A 130 -11.77 7.04 -12.16
CA SER A 130 -10.96 8.04 -11.44
C SER A 130 -10.06 7.40 -10.38
N ASP A 131 -8.98 8.09 -10.00
CA ASP A 131 -8.05 7.60 -8.97
C ASP A 131 -8.74 7.37 -7.62
N ALA A 132 -9.73 8.19 -7.27
CA ALA A 132 -10.57 7.99 -6.09
C ALA A 132 -11.38 6.69 -6.18
N GLU A 133 -12.01 6.41 -7.34
CA GLU A 133 -12.73 5.15 -7.56
C GLU A 133 -11.80 3.93 -7.50
N ILE A 134 -10.54 4.06 -7.91
CA ILE A 134 -9.55 2.98 -7.78
C ILE A 134 -9.26 2.71 -6.31
N TRP A 135 -8.99 3.74 -5.50
CA TRP A 135 -8.74 3.58 -4.07
C TRP A 135 -9.95 2.99 -3.33
N ASP A 136 -11.15 3.43 -3.67
CA ASP A 136 -12.40 2.87 -3.13
C ASP A 136 -12.57 1.39 -3.51
N MET A 137 -12.29 1.02 -4.76
CA MET A 137 -12.34 -0.38 -5.21
C MET A 137 -11.32 -1.24 -4.48
N VAL A 138 -10.08 -0.77 -4.32
CA VAL A 138 -9.03 -1.48 -3.58
C VAL A 138 -9.46 -1.69 -2.13
N SER A 139 -9.97 -0.63 -1.48
CA SER A 139 -10.48 -0.67 -0.10
C SER A 139 -11.62 -1.68 0.06
N GLN A 140 -12.63 -1.62 -0.81
CA GLN A 140 -13.77 -2.56 -0.77
C GLN A 140 -13.33 -4.00 -0.94
N ASN A 141 -12.48 -4.28 -1.93
CA ASN A 141 -12.07 -5.65 -2.22
C ASN A 141 -11.10 -6.21 -1.17
N ILE A 142 -10.18 -5.40 -0.62
CA ILE A 142 -9.30 -5.88 0.46
C ILE A 142 -10.07 -6.13 1.76
N SER A 143 -11.08 -5.31 2.09
CA SER A 143 -11.95 -5.56 3.24
C SER A 143 -12.78 -6.82 3.04
N ALA A 144 -13.38 -7.00 1.86
CA ALA A 144 -14.18 -8.19 1.55
C ALA A 144 -13.35 -9.49 1.67
N ILE A 145 -12.11 -9.51 1.17
CA ILE A 145 -11.18 -10.64 1.37
C ILE A 145 -10.85 -10.80 2.86
N GLY A 146 -10.61 -9.69 3.56
CA GLY A 146 -10.31 -9.67 4.99
C GLY A 146 -11.41 -10.31 5.84
N ASP A 147 -12.66 -10.00 5.54
CA ASP A 147 -13.80 -10.38 6.38
C ASP A 147 -14.43 -11.70 5.94
N ASN A 148 -14.70 -11.86 4.64
CA ASN A 148 -15.44 -13.02 4.12
C ASN A 148 -14.56 -14.25 3.84
N TYR A 149 -13.24 -14.07 3.87
CA TYR A 149 -12.30 -15.16 3.62
C TYR A 149 -11.31 -15.30 4.77
N LEU A 150 -10.41 -14.34 4.95
CA LEU A 150 -9.34 -14.45 5.93
C LEU A 150 -9.89 -14.56 7.37
N GLY A 151 -10.85 -13.71 7.74
CA GLY A 151 -11.50 -13.74 9.06
C GLY A 151 -12.21 -15.06 9.35
N VAL A 152 -12.79 -15.71 8.34
CA VAL A 152 -13.39 -17.04 8.49
C VAL A 152 -12.33 -18.08 8.82
N TYR A 153 -11.19 -18.08 8.11
CA TYR A 153 -10.09 -19.00 8.41
C TYR A 153 -9.48 -18.74 9.78
N GLU A 154 -9.33 -17.48 10.17
CA GLU A 154 -8.81 -17.09 11.48
C GLU A 154 -9.69 -17.64 12.61
N ASN A 155 -11.02 -17.52 12.48
CA ASN A 155 -11.97 -18.10 13.42
C ASN A 155 -11.92 -19.63 13.43
N VAL A 156 -11.86 -20.27 12.25
CA VAL A 156 -11.76 -21.74 12.14
C VAL A 156 -10.53 -22.26 12.87
N VAL A 157 -9.37 -21.64 12.69
CA VAL A 157 -8.14 -22.06 13.36
C VAL A 157 -8.28 -21.92 14.88
N ALA A 158 -8.75 -20.78 15.38
CA ALA A 158 -8.92 -20.58 16.82
C ALA A 158 -9.84 -21.64 17.45
N VAL A 159 -11.02 -21.87 16.86
CA VAL A 159 -11.97 -22.89 17.35
C VAL A 159 -11.38 -24.29 17.31
N TYR A 160 -10.68 -24.66 16.24
CA TYR A 160 -10.07 -25.99 16.14
C TYR A 160 -8.87 -26.15 17.07
N THR A 161 -8.11 -25.08 17.33
CA THR A 161 -7.02 -25.08 18.32
C THR A 161 -7.58 -25.36 19.71
N ASP A 162 -8.63 -24.67 20.13
CA ASP A 162 -9.27 -24.89 21.43
C ASP A 162 -9.84 -26.31 21.56
N PHE A 163 -10.48 -26.81 20.50
CA PHE A 163 -10.97 -28.19 20.44
C PHE A 163 -9.85 -29.21 20.64
N TYR A 164 -8.74 -29.07 19.90
CA TYR A 164 -7.61 -29.99 20.01
C TYR A 164 -6.88 -29.86 21.34
N GLN A 165 -6.87 -28.67 21.95
CA GLN A 165 -6.33 -28.48 23.29
C GLN A 165 -7.15 -29.26 24.32
N ALA A 166 -8.49 -29.14 24.28
CA ALA A 166 -9.37 -29.88 25.17
C ALA A 166 -9.23 -31.41 24.98
N PHE A 167 -9.09 -31.88 23.74
CA PHE A 167 -8.81 -33.29 23.45
C PHE A 167 -7.45 -33.73 24.00
N SER A 168 -6.41 -32.91 23.85
CA SER A 168 -5.07 -33.22 24.37
C SER A 168 -5.06 -33.28 25.91
N ASP A 169 -5.84 -32.43 26.56
CA ASP A 169 -6.00 -32.44 28.01
C ASP A 169 -6.67 -33.74 28.50
N ILE A 170 -7.60 -34.31 27.72
CA ILE A 170 -8.17 -35.63 27.98
C ILE A 170 -7.09 -36.72 27.86
N LEU A 171 -6.30 -36.71 26.78
CA LEU A 171 -5.22 -37.68 26.58
C LEU A 171 -4.21 -37.66 27.72
N SER A 172 -3.90 -36.47 28.26
CA SER A 172 -2.99 -36.33 29.41
C SER A 172 -3.48 -37.06 30.66
N LYS A 173 -4.80 -37.23 30.83
CA LYS A 173 -5.43 -37.90 31.97
C LYS A 173 -5.55 -39.41 31.76
N MET A 174 -5.45 -39.90 30.52
CA MET A 174 -5.60 -41.33 30.20
C MET A 174 -4.59 -42.23 30.93
N GLY A 175 -3.41 -41.71 31.28
CA GLY A 175 -2.45 -42.44 32.10
C GLY A 175 -3.00 -42.84 33.47
N GLY A 176 -3.86 -42.01 34.07
CA GLY A 176 -4.54 -42.31 35.33
C GLY A 176 -5.74 -43.25 35.19
N TRP A 177 -6.28 -43.39 33.98
CA TRP A 177 -7.39 -44.29 33.68
C TRP A 177 -6.95 -45.71 33.38
N LEU A 178 -5.65 -45.94 33.14
CA LEU A 178 -5.09 -47.28 32.90
C LEU A 178 -4.34 -47.77 34.14
N LEU A 179 -4.95 -48.71 34.87
CA LEU A 179 -4.37 -49.31 36.06
C LEU A 179 -3.95 -50.77 35.81
N PRO A 180 -2.94 -51.29 36.54
CA PRO A 180 -2.65 -52.73 36.54
C PRO A 180 -3.89 -53.56 36.91
N GLY A 181 -4.08 -54.69 36.23
CA GLY A 181 -5.16 -55.63 36.52
C GLY A 181 -4.84 -56.55 37.70
N LYS A 182 -5.55 -57.68 37.77
CA LYS A 182 -5.38 -58.68 38.85
C LYS A 182 -4.05 -59.46 38.75
N ASP A 183 -3.43 -59.46 37.57
CA ASP A 183 -2.21 -60.18 37.24
C ASP A 183 -1.41 -59.43 36.16
N GLY A 184 -0.24 -59.96 35.76
CA GLY A 184 0.61 -59.37 34.72
C GLY A 184 0.06 -59.44 33.29
N ASN A 185 -1.12 -60.05 33.10
CA ASN A 185 -1.74 -60.26 31.79
C ASN A 185 -3.09 -59.53 31.64
N THR A 186 -3.48 -58.72 32.63
CA THR A 186 -4.74 -57.98 32.64
C THR A 186 -4.53 -56.51 33.04
N VAL A 187 -5.38 -55.63 32.53
CA VAL A 187 -5.42 -54.21 32.89
C VAL A 187 -6.84 -53.80 33.28
N LYS A 188 -6.95 -52.77 34.12
CA LYS A 188 -8.22 -52.11 34.43
C LYS A 188 -8.23 -50.75 33.73
N LEU A 189 -9.17 -50.57 32.81
CA LEU A 189 -9.42 -49.29 32.16
C LEU A 189 -10.62 -48.63 32.83
N ASP A 190 -10.46 -47.38 33.26
CA ASP A 190 -11.55 -46.54 33.71
C ASP A 190 -12.27 -45.96 32.48
N VAL A 191 -13.49 -46.45 32.23
CA VAL A 191 -14.29 -46.10 31.04
C VAL A 191 -15.44 -45.14 31.36
N THR A 192 -15.53 -44.68 32.61
CA THR A 192 -16.61 -43.82 33.14
C THR A 192 -16.03 -42.51 33.65
#